data_AF-W1YN33-F1
#
_entry.id   AF-W1YN33-F1
#
_cell.length_a   1.000
_cell.length_b   1.000
_cell.length_c   1.000
_cell.angle_alpha   90.00
_cell.angle_beta   90.00
_cell.angle_gamma   90.00
#
_symmetry.space_group_name_H-M   'P 1'
#
loop_
_entity.id
_entity.type
_entity.pdbx_description
1 polymer ?
#
loop_
_entity_poly.entity_id
_entity_poly.type
_entity_poly.pdbx_seq_one_letter_code
_entity_poly.pdbx_strand_id
1 'polypeptide(L)' 'MEMKEILKSGIEQALQDTINSGGLPAGEYPEIVLEVPPQKEFGDFSTNIAMQSARV' A
#
# COMPACT_ATOMS: atom_id res chain seq x y z
N MET A 1 -15.77 11.23 0.72
CA MET A 1 -14.94 10.02 0.54
C MET A 1 -14.42 9.62 1.91
N GLU A 2 -14.56 8.35 2.28
CA GLU A 2 -14.05 7.81 3.55
C GLU A 2 -12.52 7.86 3.59
N MET A 3 -11.91 8.12 4.75
CA MET A 3 -10.45 8.30 4.89
C MET A 3 -9.64 7.10 4.36
N LYS A 4 -10.16 5.88 4.58
CA LYS A 4 -9.54 4.64 4.08
C LYS A 4 -9.46 4.60 2.55
N GLU A 5 -10.47 5.09 1.85
CA GLU A 5 -10.48 5.12 0.38
C GLU A 5 -9.41 6.08 -0.14
N ILE A 6 -9.28 7.26 0.48
CA ILE A 6 -8.25 8.24 0.13
C ILE A 6 -6.85 7.65 0.32
N LEU A 7 -6.60 6.98 1.45
CA LEU A 7 -5.33 6.31 1.72
C LEU A 7 -5.05 5.18 0.73
N LYS A 8 -6.05 4.34 0.42
CA LYS A 8 -5.91 3.24 -0.53
C LYS A 8 -5.52 3.74 -1.91
N SER A 9 -6.28 4.69 -2.47
CA SER A 9 -5.98 5.27 -3.79
C SER A 9 -4.62 5.98 -3.83
N GLY A 10 -4.21 6.64 -2.74
CA GLY A 10 -2.89 7.26 -2.66
C GLY A 10 -1.75 6.25 -2.70
N ILE A 11 -1.88 5.12 -2.01
CA ILE A 11 -0.88 4.04 -2.01
C ILE A 11 -0.86 3.34 -3.39
N GLU A 12 -2.02 3.10 -4.01
CA GLU A 12 -2.12 2.53 -5.38
C GLU A 12 -1.40 3.42 -6.41
N GLN A 13 -1.61 4.73 -6.36
CA GLN A 13 -0.94 5.67 -7.25
C GLN A 13 0.58 5.66 -7.03
N ALA A 14 1.03 5.71 -5.77
CA ALA A 14 2.46 5.68 -5.45
C ALA A 14 3.14 4.38 -5.93
N LEU A 15 2.45 3.25 -5.79
CA LEU A 15 2.92 1.96 -6.29
C LEU A 15 3.09 2.01 -7.82
N GLN A 16 2.07 2.47 -8.54
CA GLN A 16 2.09 2.55 -10.00
C GLN A 16 3.20 3.50 -10.50
N ASP A 17 3.38 4.65 -9.87
CA ASP A 17 4.43 5.62 -10.21
C ASP A 17 5.83 5.04 -9.99
N THR A 18 6.00 4.24 -8.93
CA THR A 18 7.26 3.57 -8.63
C THR A 18 7.57 2.47 -9.64
N ILE A 19 6.56 1.72 -10.10
CA ILE A 19 6.70 0.73 -11.19
C ILE A 19 7.07 1.45 -12.49
N ASN A 20 6.36 2.52 -12.83
CA ASN A 20 6.59 3.29 -14.07
C ASN A 20 7.97 3.94 -14.13
N SER A 21 8.51 4.34 -12.98
CA SER A 21 9.87 4.90 -12.88
C SER A 21 10.97 3.82 -12.80
N GLY A 22 10.61 2.54 -12.77
CA GLY A 22 11.54 1.40 -12.70
C GLY A 22 12.11 1.14 -11.31
N GLY A 23 11.55 1.76 -10.26
CA GLY A 23 11.95 1.52 -8.86
C GLY A 23 11.44 0.19 -8.30
N LEU A 24 10.44 -0.40 -8.94
CA LEU A 24 9.87 -1.71 -8.62
C LEU A 24 9.65 -2.52 -9.91
N PRO A 25 9.74 -3.86 -9.85
CA PRO A 25 9.50 -4.71 -11.02
C PRO A 25 8.06 -4.56 -11.51
N ALA A 26 7.88 -4.63 -12.83
CA ALA A 26 6.55 -4.74 -13.42
C ALA A 26 5.94 -6.10 -13.07
N GLY A 27 4.69 -6.12 -12.62
CA GLY A 27 4.02 -7.34 -12.22
C GLY A 27 2.65 -7.06 -11.61
N GLU A 28 1.96 -8.13 -11.21
CA GLU A 28 0.71 -8.05 -10.46
C GLU A 28 1.02 -7.93 -8.98
N TYR A 29 0.67 -6.78 -8.40
CA TYR A 29 0.80 -6.53 -6.97
C TYR A 29 -0.51 -6.88 -6.26
N PRO A 30 -0.45 -7.35 -5.00
CA PRO A 30 -1.63 -7.68 -4.22
C PRO A 30 -2.47 -6.44 -3.92
N GLU A 31 -3.74 -6.67 -3.57
CA GLU A 31 -4.65 -5.59 -3.17
C GLU A 31 -4.19 -4.93 -1.87
N ILE A 32 -4.24 -3.59 -1.82
CA ILE A 32 -3.94 -2.84 -0.60
C ILE A 32 -5.10 -2.94 0.38
N VAL A 33 -4.82 -3.54 1.53
CA VAL A 33 -5.75 -3.66 2.66
C VAL A 33 -5.28 -2.76 3.80
N LEU A 34 -6.17 -1.89 4.28
CA LEU A 34 -5.93 -0.99 5.41
C LEU A 34 -6.61 -1.51 6.68
N GLU A 35 -5.80 -1.70 7.72
CA GLU A 35 -6.23 -2.14 9.04
C GLU A 35 -5.81 -1.15 10.13
N VAL A 36 -6.47 -1.23 11.30
CA VAL A 36 -6.04 -0.46 12.48
C VAL A 36 -4.93 -1.27 13.17
N PRO A 37 -3.74 -0.69 13.40
CA PRO A 37 -2.63 -1.43 13.98
C PRO A 37 -2.91 -1.85 15.44
N PRO A 38 -2.24 -2.90 15.93
CA PRO A 38 -2.47 -3.43 17.28
C PRO A 38 -2.04 -2.46 18.40
N GLN A 39 -1.13 -1.53 18.11
CA GLN A 39 -0.65 -0.52 19.05
C GLN A 39 -0.90 0.87 18.46
N LYS A 40 -1.49 1.77 19.25
CA LYS A 40 -1.84 3.13 18.82
C LYS A 40 -0.62 3.95 18.39
N GLU A 41 0.55 3.65 18.93
CA GLU A 41 1.81 4.32 18.59
C GLU A 41 2.24 4.06 17.13
N PHE A 42 1.70 3.03 16.47
CA PHE A 42 1.96 2.74 15.06
C PHE A 42 1.04 3.50 14.09
N GLY A 43 0.21 4.42 14.60
CA GLY A 43 -0.67 5.28 13.82
C GLY A 43 -2.11 4.79 13.75
N ASP A 44 -2.91 5.48 12.93
CA ASP A 44 -4.34 5.21 12.82
C ASP A 44 -4.65 4.04 11.86
N PHE A 45 -3.80 3.87 10.83
CA PHE A 45 -3.93 2.82 9.82
C PHE A 45 -2.57 2.24 9.46
N SER A 46 -2.58 0.98 9.06
CA SER A 46 -1.41 0.25 8.57
C SER A 46 -1.79 -0.68 7.42
N THR A 47 -0.79 -1.09 6.64
CA THR A 47 -0.94 -2.10 5.59
C THR A 47 0.35 -2.92 5.47
N ASN A 48 0.23 -4.21 5.18
CA ASN A 48 1.36 -5.11 4.98
C ASN A 48 1.74 -5.27 3.50
N ILE A 49 1.26 -4.37 2.62
CA ILE A 49 1.45 -4.46 1.16
C ILE A 49 2.90 -4.70 0.76
N ALA A 50 3.86 -4.05 1.42
CA ALA A 50 5.29 -4.24 1.14
C ALA A 50 5.74 -5.70 1.34
N MET A 51 5.26 -6.37 2.39
CA MET A 51 5.61 -7.77 2.68
C MET A 51 4.93 -8.73 1.70
N GLN A 52 3.66 -8.47 1.36
CA GLN A 52 2.92 -9.30 0.41
C GLN A 52 3.47 -9.17 -1.02
N SER A 53 4.02 -8.00 -1.36
CA SER A 53 4.60 -7.70 -2.66
C SER A 53 6.04 -8.19 -2.83
N ALA A 54 6.68 -8.70 -1.77
CA ALA A 54 8.10 -9.07 -1.79
C ALA A 54 8.45 -10.24 -2.74
N ARG A 55 7.45 -10.90 -3.33
CA ARG A 55 7.61 -12.02 -4.26
C ARG A 55 7.35 -11.66 -5.72
N VAL A 56 6.99 -10.41 -5.99
CA VAL A 56 6.84 -9.85 -7.34
C VAL A 56 8.22 -9.56 -7.91
#